data_AF-A0AAN7WVN3-F1
#
_entry.id   AF-A0AAN7WVN3-F1
#
_cell.length_a   1.000
_cell.length_b   1.000
_cell.length_c   1.000
_cell.angle_alpha   90.00
_cell.angle_beta   90.00
_cell.angle_gamma   90.00
#
_symmetry.space_group_name_H-M   'P 1'
#
loop_
_entity.id
_entity.type
_entity.pdbx_description
1 polymer ?
#
loop_
_entity_poly.entity_id
_entity_poly.type
_entity_poly.pdbx_seq_one_letter_code
_entity_poly.pdbx_strand_id
1 'polypeptide(L)'
;GGGTPPPQYLLFNAWCPEDSVFMPNEAERQEYVLSDYGTIYQGSVGALSHRDWVYGQFERGILDACIYLLDSARMPISNRGDAIKLLRKGSAMINSQDDNGVCVGNWSEDFSLGRPPTSWTGSVRILQEYANTGVPVSFAQCWVFAGVFNTFLRALGIPCRVITNFNSAHDNTGNLKTDLIFKMDGSPDERNTRDSIWNYHCWNEAFVTRPDLPPGLGGWQVVDSTPQESSDGHYRCGPAPVAAIKEGLLCHPYDAGFVFAEVNSDVVFHKRDRYGTLTPFRVEKTYIGHSIFTKAVGSSSPSDITHTYKHTEGSAEDARTMSRAEEYGCVRDPLRRPGDSAVCAHQCCTGVPGSGM
;
A
#
# COMPACT_ATOMS: atom_id res chain seq x y z
N GLY A 1 38.77 3.29 35.19
CA GLY A 1 37.43 2.71 35.00
C GLY A 1 36.93 3.12 33.65
N GLY A 2 36.95 2.22 32.67
CA GLY A 2 36.39 2.46 31.34
C GLY A 2 35.09 1.70 31.22
N GLY A 3 33.95 2.37 31.39
CA GLY A 3 32.66 1.79 31.07
C GLY A 3 32.52 1.64 29.57
N THR A 4 31.87 0.59 29.11
CA THR A 4 31.41 0.49 27.72
C THR A 4 30.54 1.71 27.41
N PRO A 5 30.78 2.41 26.28
CA PRO A 5 29.93 3.52 25.90
C PRO A 5 28.48 3.05 25.74
N PRO A 6 27.49 3.92 26.01
CA PRO A 6 26.10 3.55 25.82
C PRO A 6 25.86 3.13 24.35
N PRO A 7 24.93 2.20 24.11
CA PRO A 7 24.56 1.81 22.75
C PRO A 7 24.08 3.03 21.97
N GLN A 8 24.46 3.10 20.69
CA GLN A 8 24.08 4.16 19.77
C GLN A 8 23.18 3.57 18.68
N TYR A 9 22.10 4.28 18.35
CA TYR A 9 21.25 3.95 17.22
C TYR A 9 21.68 4.78 16.02
N LEU A 10 21.78 4.14 14.86
CA LEU A 10 21.92 4.81 13.57
C LEU A 10 20.62 4.61 12.79
N LEU A 11 19.98 5.72 12.41
CA LEU A 11 18.70 5.75 11.71
C LEU A 11 18.88 6.31 10.29
N PHE A 12 17.87 6.17 9.46
CA PHE A 12 17.80 6.88 8.17
C PHE A 12 17.76 8.39 8.40
N ASN A 13 18.31 9.16 7.45
CA ASN A 13 18.45 10.60 7.60
C ASN A 13 17.76 11.37 6.46
N ALA A 14 16.50 11.75 6.70
CA ALA A 14 15.72 12.55 5.75
C ALA A 14 16.29 13.97 5.47
N TRP A 15 17.30 14.44 6.22
CA TRP A 15 17.98 15.73 6.02
C TRP A 15 19.27 15.62 5.22
N CYS A 16 19.80 14.41 5.01
CA CYS A 16 21.07 14.18 4.31
C CYS A 16 20.80 14.02 2.80
N PRO A 17 21.27 14.92 1.91
CA PRO A 17 21.03 14.83 0.46
C PRO A 17 21.51 13.54 -0.19
N GLU A 18 22.51 12.89 0.41
CA GLU A 18 23.08 11.63 -0.05
C GLU A 18 22.33 10.38 0.45
N ASP A 19 21.39 10.54 1.39
CA ASP A 19 20.57 9.43 1.89
C ASP A 19 19.43 9.12 0.91
N SER A 20 19.15 7.82 0.73
CA SER A 20 18.03 7.31 -0.06
C SER A 20 16.66 7.84 0.37
N VAL A 21 16.51 8.31 1.62
CA VAL A 21 15.26 8.85 2.18
C VAL A 21 15.21 10.38 2.20
N PHE A 22 16.16 11.07 1.57
CA PHE A 22 16.24 12.52 1.58
C PHE A 22 14.93 13.16 1.10
N MET A 23 14.32 13.99 1.94
CA MET A 23 13.13 14.74 1.59
C MET A 23 13.48 16.22 1.63
N PRO A 24 13.53 16.95 0.50
CA PRO A 24 14.13 18.28 0.44
C PRO A 24 13.36 19.35 1.23
N ASN A 25 12.04 19.22 1.34
CA ASN A 25 11.18 20.22 1.97
C ASN A 25 11.16 20.08 3.51
N GLU A 26 11.50 21.15 4.23
CA GLU A 26 11.53 21.13 5.70
C GLU A 26 10.16 20.91 6.33
N ALA A 27 9.11 21.57 5.85
CA ALA A 27 7.77 21.40 6.41
C ALA A 27 7.25 19.97 6.21
N GLU A 28 7.60 19.34 5.10
CA GLU A 28 7.29 17.92 4.84
C GLU A 28 8.09 17.00 5.79
N ARG A 29 9.37 17.29 6.07
CA ARG A 29 10.13 16.51 7.07
C ARG A 29 9.53 16.63 8.47
N GLN A 30 9.08 17.83 8.85
CA GLN A 30 8.37 18.04 10.11
C GLN A 30 7.10 17.20 10.18
N GLU A 31 6.31 17.14 9.12
CA GLU A 31 5.06 16.36 9.08
C GLU A 31 5.29 14.85 8.97
N TYR A 32 6.17 14.41 8.08
CA TYR A 32 6.28 13.02 7.65
C TYR A 32 7.35 12.22 8.39
N VAL A 33 8.19 12.86 9.21
CA VAL A 33 9.15 12.20 10.11
C VAL A 33 8.87 12.57 11.57
N LEU A 34 8.74 13.86 11.88
CA LEU A 34 8.73 14.35 13.26
C LEU A 34 7.33 14.48 13.90
N SER A 35 6.26 14.58 13.12
CA SER A 35 4.92 14.55 13.72
C SER A 35 4.64 13.15 14.26
N ASP A 36 4.36 13.05 15.56
CA ASP A 36 4.00 11.81 16.25
C ASP A 36 2.49 11.61 16.39
N TYR A 37 1.73 12.47 15.73
CA TYR A 37 0.29 12.46 15.64
C TYR A 37 -0.16 12.58 14.18
N GLY A 38 -1.27 11.95 13.85
CA GLY A 38 -1.85 11.98 12.52
C GLY A 38 -3.38 11.91 12.53
N THR A 39 -3.94 12.04 11.33
CA THR A 39 -5.37 11.94 11.05
C THR A 39 -5.53 10.96 9.90
N ILE A 40 -6.38 9.94 10.10
CA ILE A 40 -6.70 8.93 9.10
C ILE A 40 -8.15 9.13 8.69
N TYR A 41 -8.41 9.28 7.40
CA TYR A 41 -9.75 9.49 6.87
C TYR A 41 -10.47 8.15 6.69
N GLN A 42 -11.80 8.15 6.83
CA GLN A 42 -12.62 6.95 6.74
C GLN A 42 -14.06 7.30 6.37
N GLY A 43 -14.90 6.29 6.20
CA GLY A 43 -16.31 6.45 5.84
C GLY A 43 -16.52 6.29 4.34
N SER A 44 -17.21 7.24 3.70
CA SER A 44 -17.45 7.23 2.27
C SER A 44 -17.30 8.64 1.69
N VAL A 45 -17.21 8.76 0.36
CA VAL A 45 -17.05 10.04 -0.33
C VAL A 45 -18.13 11.06 0.07
N GLY A 46 -19.38 10.63 0.23
CA GLY A 46 -20.50 11.50 0.62
C GLY A 46 -20.64 11.75 2.13
N ALA A 47 -19.86 11.03 2.95
CA ALA A 47 -19.92 11.10 4.41
C ALA A 47 -18.50 10.92 4.99
N LEU A 48 -17.60 11.83 4.60
CA LEU A 48 -16.22 11.81 5.05
C LEU A 48 -16.16 11.97 6.58
N SER A 49 -15.45 11.05 7.21
CA SER A 49 -15.12 11.13 8.63
C SER A 49 -13.62 10.90 8.82
N HIS A 50 -13.14 11.06 10.04
CA HIS A 50 -11.73 10.86 10.34
C HIS A 50 -11.55 10.27 11.74
N ARG A 51 -10.35 9.77 11.97
CA ARG A 51 -9.84 9.31 13.25
C ARG A 51 -8.48 9.91 13.49
N ASP A 52 -8.31 10.46 14.66
CA ASP A 52 -7.01 10.87 15.16
C ASP A 52 -6.19 9.65 15.62
N TRP A 53 -4.90 9.65 15.30
CA TRP A 53 -4.02 8.53 15.56
C TRP A 53 -2.71 8.99 16.17
N VAL A 54 -2.38 8.45 17.35
CA VAL A 54 -1.09 8.67 17.99
C VAL A 54 -0.08 7.68 17.41
N TYR A 55 0.80 8.16 16.53
CA TYR A 55 1.92 7.34 16.05
C TYR A 55 2.89 7.06 17.19
N GLY A 56 3.26 8.09 17.96
CA GLY A 56 4.07 7.97 19.17
C GLY A 56 5.45 7.37 18.96
N GLN A 57 6.10 7.63 17.82
CA GLN A 57 7.42 7.05 17.50
C GLN A 57 8.53 7.42 18.50
N PHE A 58 8.36 8.50 19.27
CA PHE A 58 9.30 8.94 20.30
C PHE A 58 8.98 8.42 21.71
N GLU A 59 7.86 7.70 21.87
CA GLU A 59 7.50 7.10 23.14
C GLU A 59 8.50 6.03 23.58
N ARG A 60 8.67 5.89 24.89
CA ARG A 60 9.67 4.99 25.46
C ARG A 60 9.47 3.55 24.96
N GLY A 61 10.55 2.97 24.44
CA GLY A 61 10.59 1.59 23.96
C GLY A 61 10.04 1.37 22.54
N ILE A 62 9.53 2.41 21.85
CA ILE A 62 9.03 2.25 20.48
C ILE A 62 10.15 2.03 19.47
N LEU A 63 11.24 2.78 19.58
CA LEU A 63 12.41 2.53 18.74
C LEU A 63 12.95 1.10 18.95
N ASP A 64 13.06 0.65 20.21
CA ASP A 64 13.47 -0.72 20.53
C ASP A 64 12.52 -1.77 19.97
N ALA A 65 11.20 -1.52 20.04
CA ALA A 65 10.19 -2.39 19.44
C ALA A 65 10.35 -2.49 17.91
N CYS A 66 10.71 -1.39 17.24
CA CYS A 66 10.98 -1.40 15.80
C CYS A 66 12.24 -2.21 15.46
N ILE A 67 13.30 -2.11 16.28
CA ILE A 67 14.51 -2.94 16.11
C ILE A 67 14.20 -4.42 16.39
N TYR A 68 13.42 -4.71 17.44
CA TYR A 68 12.96 -6.06 17.75
C TYR A 68 12.13 -6.68 16.62
N LEU A 69 11.30 -5.89 15.94
CA LEU A 69 10.56 -6.33 14.76
C LEU A 69 11.52 -6.78 13.66
N LEU A 70 12.59 -6.02 13.37
CA LEU A 70 13.61 -6.40 12.39
C LEU A 70 14.40 -7.66 12.79
N ASP A 71 14.61 -7.89 14.09
CA ASP A 71 15.22 -9.11 14.63
C ASP A 71 14.29 -10.32 14.48
N SER A 72 13.02 -10.15 14.84
CA SER A 72 11.96 -11.17 14.71
C SER A 72 11.76 -11.57 13.24
N ALA A 73 11.83 -10.59 12.35
CA ALA A 73 11.82 -10.75 10.89
C ALA A 73 13.02 -11.53 10.35
N ARG A 74 14.03 -11.79 11.19
CA ARG A 74 15.36 -12.32 10.81
C ARG A 74 15.99 -11.54 9.66
N MET A 75 15.75 -10.23 9.62
CA MET A 75 16.28 -9.37 8.56
C MET A 75 17.80 -9.23 8.75
N PRO A 76 18.63 -9.61 7.77
CA PRO A 76 20.08 -9.49 7.87
C PRO A 76 20.49 -8.05 8.17
N ILE A 77 21.43 -7.86 9.12
CA ILE A 77 21.90 -6.53 9.53
C ILE A 77 22.37 -5.70 8.34
N SER A 78 23.07 -6.33 7.38
CA SER A 78 23.56 -5.67 6.16
C SER A 78 22.45 -5.13 5.25
N ASN A 79 21.21 -5.62 5.40
CA ASN A 79 20.07 -5.14 4.62
C ASN A 79 19.29 -4.03 5.34
N ARG A 80 19.55 -3.75 6.63
CA ARG A 80 18.74 -2.79 7.40
C ARG A 80 18.95 -1.32 7.00
N GLY A 81 20.04 -1.01 6.31
CA GLY A 81 20.28 0.31 5.71
C GLY A 81 19.72 0.47 4.29
N ASP A 82 19.06 -0.55 3.73
CA ASP A 82 18.43 -0.51 2.42
C ASP A 82 16.93 -0.24 2.59
N ALA A 83 16.50 0.99 2.30
CA ALA A 83 15.13 1.43 2.52
C ALA A 83 14.11 0.57 1.73
N ILE A 84 14.43 0.12 0.51
CA ILE A 84 13.53 -0.69 -0.32
C ILE A 84 13.30 -2.06 0.34
N LYS A 85 14.38 -2.72 0.78
CA LYS A 85 14.25 -4.00 1.48
C LYS A 85 13.54 -3.87 2.82
N LEU A 86 13.80 -2.78 3.55
CA LEU A 86 13.15 -2.53 4.84
C LEU A 86 11.66 -2.30 4.66
N LEU A 87 11.25 -1.48 3.68
CA LEU A 87 9.86 -1.26 3.33
C LEU A 87 9.13 -2.57 3.00
N ARG A 88 9.73 -3.39 2.14
CA ARG A 88 9.14 -4.68 1.72
C ARG A 88 9.06 -5.71 2.83
N LYS A 89 10.06 -5.78 3.73
CA LYS A 89 10.00 -6.71 4.88
C LYS A 89 9.09 -6.17 5.98
N GLY A 90 9.08 -4.85 6.19
CA GLY A 90 8.20 -4.18 7.13
C GLY A 90 6.73 -4.41 6.80
N SER A 91 6.32 -4.25 5.53
CA SER A 91 4.93 -4.45 5.14
C SER A 91 4.43 -5.88 5.42
N ALA A 92 5.30 -6.88 5.26
CA ALA A 92 5.00 -8.26 5.64
C ALA A 92 4.89 -8.45 7.17
N MET A 93 5.83 -7.89 7.94
CA MET A 93 5.94 -8.14 9.37
C MET A 93 4.90 -7.42 10.23
N ILE A 94 4.20 -6.43 9.66
CA ILE A 94 3.16 -5.71 10.40
C ILE A 94 1.88 -6.55 10.51
N ASN A 95 1.62 -7.48 9.58
CA ASN A 95 0.55 -8.46 9.71
C ASN A 95 1.09 -9.85 10.13
N SER A 96 0.21 -10.67 10.71
CA SER A 96 0.61 -11.94 11.32
C SER A 96 0.45 -13.17 10.44
N GLN A 97 0.01 -13.05 9.18
CA GLN A 97 -0.49 -14.19 8.40
C GLN A 97 0.58 -15.27 8.16
N ASP A 98 1.82 -14.86 7.85
CA ASP A 98 2.89 -15.80 7.50
C ASP A 98 4.01 -15.87 8.54
N ASP A 99 4.38 -14.70 9.09
CA ASP A 99 5.65 -14.50 9.80
C ASP A 99 5.47 -14.31 11.33
N ASN A 100 4.28 -14.57 11.90
CA ASN A 100 3.95 -14.24 13.29
C ASN A 100 4.22 -12.75 13.61
N GLY A 101 3.91 -11.88 12.65
CA GLY A 101 4.09 -10.43 12.74
C GLY A 101 3.13 -9.72 13.70
N VAL A 102 3.13 -8.39 13.65
CA VAL A 102 2.63 -7.55 14.76
C VAL A 102 1.13 -7.70 15.01
N CYS A 103 0.29 -7.66 13.98
CA CYS A 103 -1.15 -7.54 14.11
C CYS A 103 -1.92 -8.70 13.47
N VAL A 104 -2.96 -9.18 14.16
CA VAL A 104 -3.92 -10.15 13.62
C VAL A 104 -5.10 -9.41 12.97
N GLY A 105 -5.35 -9.67 11.68
CA GLY A 105 -6.49 -9.09 10.96
C GLY A 105 -7.82 -9.74 11.32
N ASN A 106 -8.90 -8.97 11.50
CA ASN A 106 -10.25 -9.51 11.70
C ASN A 106 -11.37 -8.57 11.21
N TRP A 107 -12.25 -9.11 10.37
CA TRP A 107 -13.42 -8.45 9.77
C TRP A 107 -14.76 -9.14 10.09
N SER A 108 -14.77 -10.14 10.98
CA SER A 108 -15.92 -11.02 11.26
C SER A 108 -16.96 -10.47 12.27
N GLU A 109 -16.82 -9.22 12.70
CA GLU A 109 -17.60 -8.57 13.79
C GLU A 109 -17.50 -9.23 15.18
N ASP A 110 -16.98 -10.46 15.30
CA ASP A 110 -16.64 -11.11 16.56
C ASP A 110 -15.18 -10.80 16.94
N PHE A 111 -15.03 -10.02 18.01
CA PHE A 111 -13.73 -9.65 18.58
C PHE A 111 -13.51 -10.23 19.98
N SER A 112 -14.25 -11.28 20.37
CA SER A 112 -14.21 -11.87 21.72
C SER A 112 -12.83 -12.34 22.17
N LEU A 113 -11.96 -12.71 21.24
CA LEU A 113 -10.58 -13.17 21.51
C LEU A 113 -9.53 -12.05 21.52
N GLY A 114 -9.95 -10.78 21.44
CA GLY A 114 -9.02 -9.67 21.39
C GLY A 114 -9.69 -8.32 21.58
N ARG A 115 -9.08 -7.29 21.02
CA ARG A 115 -9.59 -5.92 21.05
C ARG A 115 -10.24 -5.57 19.72
N PRO A 116 -11.46 -4.98 19.71
CA PRO A 116 -12.05 -4.48 18.48
C PRO A 116 -11.14 -3.45 17.78
N PRO A 117 -10.88 -3.57 16.47
CA PRO A 117 -10.00 -2.67 15.73
C PRO A 117 -10.35 -1.18 15.88
N THR A 118 -11.64 -0.87 16.00
CA THR A 118 -12.19 0.49 16.16
C THR A 118 -11.84 1.16 17.48
N SER A 119 -11.40 0.40 18.47
CA SER A 119 -11.07 0.92 19.80
C SER A 119 -9.61 1.36 19.94
N TRP A 120 -8.74 1.05 18.97
CA TRP A 120 -7.37 1.56 18.94
C TRP A 120 -7.35 3.05 18.60
N THR A 121 -6.46 3.78 19.26
CA THR A 121 -6.25 5.23 19.13
C THR A 121 -4.81 5.58 18.76
N GLY A 122 -3.95 4.58 18.56
CA GLY A 122 -2.53 4.78 18.34
C GLY A 122 -1.74 3.47 18.33
N SER A 123 -0.49 3.55 17.88
CA SER A 123 0.39 2.40 17.63
C SER A 123 1.18 1.96 18.87
N VAL A 124 1.36 2.85 19.84
CA VAL A 124 2.30 2.68 20.96
C VAL A 124 2.03 1.38 21.73
N ARG A 125 0.78 1.17 22.17
CA ARG A 125 0.40 -0.01 22.93
C ARG A 125 0.57 -1.29 22.11
N ILE A 126 0.22 -1.26 20.82
CA ILE A 126 0.32 -2.43 19.93
C ILE A 126 1.79 -2.88 19.81
N LEU A 127 2.68 -1.94 19.49
CA LEU A 127 4.11 -2.25 19.31
C LEU A 127 4.78 -2.69 20.62
N GLN A 128 4.45 -2.05 21.76
CA GLN A 128 4.98 -2.44 23.06
C GLN A 128 4.48 -3.84 23.48
N GLU A 129 3.19 -4.13 23.27
CA GLU A 129 2.61 -5.44 23.59
C GLU A 129 3.26 -6.55 22.74
N TYR A 130 3.42 -6.33 21.44
CA TYR A 130 4.14 -7.24 20.55
C TYR A 130 5.60 -7.43 20.98
N ALA A 131 6.35 -6.36 21.20
CA ALA A 131 7.77 -6.46 21.57
C ALA A 131 8.00 -7.13 22.93
N ASN A 132 7.08 -6.97 23.88
CA ASN A 132 7.19 -7.57 25.21
C ASN A 132 6.82 -9.06 25.22
N THR A 133 5.93 -9.50 24.33
CA THR A 133 5.38 -10.86 24.33
C THR A 133 5.90 -11.75 23.20
N GLY A 134 6.32 -11.16 22.08
CA GLY A 134 6.62 -11.87 20.84
C GLY A 134 5.37 -12.47 20.16
N VAL A 135 4.17 -12.07 20.58
CA VAL A 135 2.90 -12.63 20.12
C VAL A 135 2.11 -11.58 19.33
N PRO A 136 1.50 -11.94 18.19
CA PRO A 136 0.63 -11.06 17.42
C PRO A 136 -0.52 -10.47 18.25
N VAL A 137 -0.76 -9.17 18.07
CA VAL A 137 -1.76 -8.40 18.81
C VAL A 137 -3.09 -8.40 18.04
N SER A 138 -4.16 -8.84 18.72
CA SER A 138 -5.51 -8.95 18.15
C SER A 138 -6.40 -7.76 18.56
N PHE A 139 -7.12 -7.08 17.67
CA PHE A 139 -7.20 -7.22 16.21
C PHE A 139 -6.94 -5.90 15.49
N ALA A 140 -6.68 -6.00 14.19
CA ALA A 140 -6.45 -4.89 13.28
C ALA A 140 -7.33 -4.96 12.03
N GLN A 141 -7.56 -3.79 11.44
CA GLN A 141 -8.07 -3.59 10.08
C GLN A 141 -7.15 -2.58 9.39
N CYS A 142 -7.37 -2.28 8.12
CA CYS A 142 -6.44 -1.52 7.26
C CYS A 142 -5.84 -0.26 7.91
N TRP A 143 -6.66 0.60 8.52
CA TRP A 143 -6.15 1.82 9.18
C TRP A 143 -5.28 1.54 10.41
N VAL A 144 -5.49 0.43 11.11
CA VAL A 144 -4.65 0.01 12.24
C VAL A 144 -3.30 -0.48 11.72
N PHE A 145 -3.30 -1.33 10.68
CA PHE A 145 -2.07 -1.76 10.01
C PHE A 145 -1.29 -0.54 9.51
N ALA A 146 -1.94 0.36 8.77
CA ALA A 146 -1.31 1.56 8.24
C ALA A 146 -0.78 2.50 9.34
N GLY A 147 -1.52 2.67 10.44
CA GLY A 147 -1.08 3.48 11.58
C GLY A 147 0.16 2.90 12.28
N VAL A 148 0.18 1.58 12.52
CA VAL A 148 1.32 0.89 13.13
C VAL A 148 2.54 0.92 12.20
N PHE A 149 2.35 0.68 10.91
CA PHE A 149 3.43 0.71 9.94
C PHE A 149 4.00 2.13 9.75
N ASN A 150 3.14 3.16 9.77
CA ASN A 150 3.58 4.55 9.75
C ASN A 150 4.48 4.88 10.95
N THR A 151 4.12 4.42 12.16
CA THR A 151 4.98 4.56 13.35
C THR A 151 6.33 3.89 13.15
N PHE A 152 6.33 2.65 12.65
CA PHE A 152 7.56 1.90 12.40
C PHE A 152 8.51 2.62 11.44
N LEU A 153 7.99 3.14 10.33
CA LEU A 153 8.80 3.85 9.33
C LEU A 153 9.31 5.20 9.86
N ARG A 154 8.46 6.00 10.51
CA ARG A 154 8.87 7.29 11.10
C ARG A 154 9.89 7.11 12.22
N ALA A 155 9.74 6.08 13.07
CA ALA A 155 10.70 5.77 14.13
C ALA A 155 12.10 5.46 13.59
N LEU A 156 12.18 4.88 12.39
CA LEU A 156 13.44 4.55 11.72
C LEU A 156 14.00 5.70 10.86
N GLY A 157 13.31 6.84 10.79
CA GLY A 157 13.74 8.03 10.04
C GLY A 157 13.29 8.07 8.59
N ILE A 158 12.40 7.17 8.16
CA ILE A 158 11.86 7.13 6.79
C ILE A 158 10.63 8.04 6.73
N PRO A 159 10.59 9.08 5.87
CA PRO A 159 9.41 9.91 5.71
C PRO A 159 8.23 9.09 5.21
N CYS A 160 7.12 9.12 5.95
CA CYS A 160 5.95 8.29 5.68
C CYS A 160 4.64 9.02 6.00
N ARG A 161 3.58 8.70 5.25
CA ARG A 161 2.20 9.17 5.48
C ARG A 161 1.18 8.05 5.24
N VAL A 162 0.03 8.14 5.93
CA VAL A 162 -1.11 7.25 5.73
C VAL A 162 -2.00 7.81 4.63
N ILE A 163 -2.38 6.94 3.70
CA ILE A 163 -3.28 7.24 2.59
C ILE A 163 -4.62 6.55 2.84
N THR A 164 -5.71 7.19 2.40
CA THR A 164 -7.05 6.61 2.37
C THR A 164 -7.59 6.66 0.94
N ASN A 165 -7.93 5.51 0.39
CA ASN A 165 -8.55 5.37 -0.92
C ASN A 165 -10.04 5.02 -0.75
N PHE A 166 -10.92 5.84 -1.30
CA PHE A 166 -12.37 5.59 -1.27
C PHE A 166 -12.83 4.79 -2.48
N ASN A 167 -13.72 3.84 -2.26
CA ASN A 167 -14.10 2.80 -3.23
C ASN A 167 -12.86 2.02 -3.71
N SER A 168 -12.12 1.45 -2.78
CA SER A 168 -10.91 0.69 -3.09
C SER A 168 -11.30 -0.69 -3.61
N ALA A 169 -10.89 -1.02 -4.83
CA ALA A 169 -11.05 -2.39 -5.32
C ALA A 169 -10.07 -3.33 -4.61
N HIS A 170 -10.50 -4.57 -4.40
CA HIS A 170 -9.63 -5.69 -4.08
C HIS A 170 -9.82 -6.72 -5.21
N ASP A 171 -8.97 -6.60 -6.24
CA ASP A 171 -8.92 -7.50 -7.41
C ASP A 171 -8.19 -8.79 -7.02
N ASN A 172 -8.94 -9.89 -6.91
CA ASN A 172 -8.44 -11.21 -6.55
C ASN A 172 -8.05 -12.05 -7.79
N THR A 173 -8.12 -11.47 -9.00
CA THR A 173 -7.89 -12.17 -10.27
C THR A 173 -6.71 -11.62 -11.07
N GLY A 174 -6.24 -10.41 -10.73
CA GLY A 174 -5.07 -9.77 -11.33
C GLY A 174 -5.29 -9.36 -12.78
N ASN A 175 -6.55 -9.17 -13.19
CA ASN A 175 -6.93 -8.82 -14.56
C ASN A 175 -7.18 -7.31 -14.74
N LEU A 176 -6.92 -6.50 -13.69
CA LEU A 176 -7.16 -5.06 -13.64
C LEU A 176 -8.65 -4.68 -13.78
N LYS A 177 -9.54 -5.60 -13.45
CA LYS A 177 -10.99 -5.43 -13.43
C LYS A 177 -11.52 -5.93 -12.10
N THR A 178 -12.66 -5.38 -11.71
CA THR A 178 -13.40 -5.84 -10.54
C THR A 178 -14.70 -6.48 -11.02
N ASP A 179 -14.80 -7.80 -10.93
CA ASP A 179 -15.93 -8.57 -11.44
C ASP A 179 -17.00 -8.79 -10.37
N LEU A 180 -18.13 -8.07 -10.49
CA LEU A 180 -19.29 -8.25 -9.61
C LEU A 180 -20.33 -9.15 -10.30
N ILE A 181 -20.68 -10.26 -9.67
CA ILE A 181 -21.52 -11.31 -10.25
C ILE A 181 -22.89 -11.27 -9.61
N PHE A 182 -23.92 -11.29 -10.45
CA PHE A 182 -25.32 -11.26 -10.06
C PHE A 182 -26.05 -12.49 -10.60
N LYS A 183 -27.01 -12.98 -9.83
CA LYS A 183 -27.94 -14.02 -10.27
C LYS A 183 -28.92 -13.44 -11.29
N MET A 184 -29.64 -14.31 -11.99
CA MET A 184 -30.62 -13.89 -13.01
C MET A 184 -31.76 -13.02 -12.46
N ASP A 185 -32.06 -13.13 -11.16
CA ASP A 185 -33.04 -12.29 -10.46
C ASP A 185 -32.51 -10.89 -10.06
N GLY A 186 -31.22 -10.62 -10.29
CA GLY A 186 -30.57 -9.35 -9.97
C GLY A 186 -29.98 -9.27 -8.56
N SER A 187 -30.07 -10.33 -7.76
CA SER A 187 -29.40 -10.39 -6.45
C SER A 187 -27.89 -10.68 -6.60
N PRO A 188 -27.02 -10.15 -5.72
CA PRO A 188 -25.60 -10.51 -5.72
C PRO A 188 -25.36 -12.02 -5.57
N ASP A 189 -24.37 -12.54 -6.27
CA ASP A 189 -23.89 -13.93 -6.17
C ASP A 189 -22.61 -13.98 -5.34
N GLU A 190 -22.73 -13.71 -4.04
CA GLU A 190 -21.62 -13.69 -3.06
C GLU A 190 -20.76 -14.96 -3.06
N ARG A 191 -21.31 -16.09 -3.48
CA ARG A 191 -20.58 -17.37 -3.53
C ARG A 191 -19.57 -17.40 -4.68
N ASN A 192 -19.87 -16.73 -5.80
CA ASN A 192 -19.06 -16.79 -7.01
C ASN A 192 -18.28 -15.49 -7.26
N THR A 193 -18.74 -14.36 -6.70
CA THR A 193 -17.97 -13.12 -6.69
C THR A 193 -16.75 -13.27 -5.79
N ARG A 194 -15.57 -13.12 -6.38
CA ARG A 194 -14.29 -13.14 -5.66
C ARG A 194 -13.83 -11.74 -5.31
N ASP A 195 -13.95 -10.79 -6.24
CA ASP A 195 -13.51 -9.43 -6.03
C ASP A 195 -14.45 -8.69 -5.08
N SER A 196 -13.92 -7.68 -4.40
CA SER A 196 -14.71 -6.85 -3.50
C SER A 196 -14.35 -5.38 -3.67
N ILE A 197 -15.28 -4.51 -3.30
CA ILE A 197 -15.03 -3.07 -3.26
C ILE A 197 -15.24 -2.60 -1.83
N TRP A 198 -14.19 -2.04 -1.25
CA TRP A 198 -14.17 -1.53 0.09
C TRP A 198 -14.63 -0.08 0.08
N ASN A 199 -15.48 0.31 1.02
CA ASN A 199 -15.92 1.70 1.18
C ASN A 199 -14.72 2.66 1.24
N TYR A 200 -13.71 2.25 1.99
CA TYR A 200 -12.39 2.84 1.97
C TYR A 200 -11.34 1.77 2.34
N HIS A 201 -10.11 2.00 1.91
CA HIS A 201 -8.94 1.23 2.30
C HIS A 201 -7.78 2.17 2.66
N CYS A 202 -6.92 1.76 3.57
CA CYS A 202 -5.79 2.55 4.04
C CYS A 202 -4.48 1.81 3.84
N TRP A 203 -3.49 2.51 3.29
CA TRP A 203 -2.10 2.05 3.17
C TRP A 203 -1.13 3.18 3.54
N ASN A 204 0.16 2.97 3.31
CA ASN A 204 1.20 3.96 3.54
C ASN A 204 1.90 4.36 2.25
N GLU A 205 2.34 5.61 2.19
CA GLU A 205 3.37 6.05 1.26
C GLU A 205 4.66 6.32 2.00
N ALA A 206 5.78 5.80 1.50
CA ALA A 206 7.13 6.10 1.98
C ALA A 206 7.92 6.85 0.92
N PHE A 207 8.64 7.90 1.32
CA PHE A 207 9.44 8.70 0.39
C PHE A 207 10.86 8.16 0.29
N VAL A 208 11.20 7.54 -0.84
CA VAL A 208 12.54 6.95 -1.06
C VAL A 208 12.98 7.10 -2.52
N THR A 209 14.28 7.08 -2.75
CA THR A 209 14.83 6.87 -4.09
C THR A 209 14.63 5.42 -4.53
N ARG A 210 14.60 5.21 -5.85
CA ARG A 210 14.48 3.89 -6.49
C ARG A 210 15.63 3.64 -7.45
N PRO A 211 16.88 3.49 -6.95
CA PRO A 211 18.05 3.25 -7.81
C PRO A 211 17.98 1.92 -8.57
N ASP A 212 17.09 1.02 -8.16
CA ASP A 212 16.76 -0.24 -8.85
C ASP A 212 15.85 -0.05 -10.08
N LEU A 213 15.27 1.14 -10.27
CA LEU A 213 14.33 1.47 -11.35
C LEU A 213 14.83 2.60 -12.26
N PRO A 214 14.23 2.78 -13.45
CA PRO A 214 14.49 3.96 -14.29
C PRO A 214 14.28 5.30 -13.55
N PRO A 215 15.01 6.36 -13.94
CA PRO A 215 14.84 7.70 -13.37
C PRO A 215 13.38 8.18 -13.44
N GLY A 216 12.94 8.89 -12.39
CA GLY A 216 11.57 9.41 -12.28
C GLY A 216 10.61 8.52 -11.49
N LEU A 217 11.02 7.31 -11.10
CA LEU A 217 10.21 6.39 -10.27
C LEU A 217 10.57 6.42 -8.77
N GLY A 218 11.41 7.36 -8.34
CA GLY A 218 11.63 7.67 -6.93
C GLY A 218 10.51 8.52 -6.32
N GLY A 219 10.68 8.97 -5.08
CA GLY A 219 9.68 9.74 -4.35
C GLY A 219 8.71 8.84 -3.59
N TRP A 220 7.42 9.16 -3.60
CA TRP A 220 6.42 8.38 -2.87
C TRP A 220 6.21 6.98 -3.45
N GLN A 221 6.34 5.97 -2.58
CA GLN A 221 6.12 4.57 -2.88
C GLN A 221 4.98 4.03 -2.02
N VAL A 222 3.98 3.40 -2.65
CA VAL A 222 2.91 2.67 -1.96
C VAL A 222 3.50 1.44 -1.28
N VAL A 223 3.20 1.29 0.00
CA VAL A 223 3.45 0.08 0.78
C VAL A 223 2.22 -0.22 1.63
N ASP A 224 1.68 -1.42 1.50
CA ASP A 224 0.49 -1.86 2.23
C ASP A 224 0.82 -3.11 3.05
N SER A 225 0.48 -3.03 4.33
CA SER A 225 0.68 -4.11 5.30
C SER A 225 -0.60 -4.89 5.60
N THR A 226 -1.73 -4.47 5.02
CA THR A 226 -2.99 -5.20 5.11
C THR A 226 -2.87 -6.49 4.27
N PRO A 227 -3.15 -7.67 4.84
CA PRO A 227 -3.01 -8.93 4.12
C PRO A 227 -4.18 -9.13 3.14
N GLN A 228 -4.05 -8.55 1.94
CA GLN A 228 -5.00 -8.71 0.84
C GLN A 228 -4.54 -9.81 -0.10
N GLU A 229 -3.45 -9.56 -0.85
CA GLU A 229 -2.87 -10.49 -1.81
C GLU A 229 -1.48 -11.00 -1.39
N SER A 230 -1.13 -12.19 -1.86
CA SER A 230 0.21 -12.74 -1.67
C SER A 230 1.17 -12.24 -2.75
N SER A 231 2.35 -11.79 -2.35
CA SER A 231 3.46 -11.39 -3.21
C SER A 231 4.72 -12.19 -2.87
N ASP A 232 5.21 -12.97 -3.83
CA ASP A 232 6.24 -14.01 -3.63
C ASP A 232 5.91 -14.98 -2.49
N GLY A 233 4.63 -15.37 -2.38
CA GLY A 233 4.15 -16.31 -1.36
C GLY A 233 4.02 -15.74 0.06
N HIS A 234 4.04 -14.41 0.23
CA HIS A 234 3.85 -13.75 1.52
C HIS A 234 2.81 -12.62 1.39
N TYR A 235 2.01 -12.36 2.42
CA TYR A 235 1.08 -11.24 2.50
C TYR A 235 1.83 -9.93 2.75
N ARG A 236 2.18 -9.26 1.66
CA ARG A 236 2.92 -8.00 1.64
C ARG A 236 2.66 -7.26 0.33
N CYS A 237 2.74 -5.94 0.35
CA CYS A 237 2.63 -5.13 -0.85
C CYS A 237 3.67 -4.00 -0.86
N GLY A 238 4.26 -3.77 -2.03
CA GLY A 238 5.17 -2.67 -2.32
C GLY A 238 6.65 -2.95 -1.97
N PRO A 239 7.53 -1.94 -2.11
CA PRO A 239 7.22 -0.55 -2.52
C PRO A 239 6.89 -0.41 -4.02
N ALA A 240 5.69 0.10 -4.33
CA ALA A 240 5.24 0.40 -5.69
C ALA A 240 5.34 1.92 -5.97
N PRO A 241 6.03 2.37 -7.03
CA PRO A 241 6.13 3.81 -7.30
C PRO A 241 4.78 4.42 -7.62
N VAL A 242 4.35 5.45 -6.88
CA VAL A 242 3.08 6.17 -7.17
C VAL A 242 3.10 6.72 -8.60
N ALA A 243 4.26 7.19 -9.07
CA ALA A 243 4.46 7.64 -10.45
C ALA A 243 4.25 6.52 -11.49
N ALA A 244 4.65 5.29 -11.19
CA ALA A 244 4.43 4.14 -12.07
C ALA A 244 2.95 3.77 -12.14
N ILE A 245 2.23 3.85 -11.01
CA ILE A 245 0.78 3.62 -10.95
C ILE A 245 0.05 4.63 -11.84
N LYS A 246 0.34 5.92 -11.68
CA LYS A 246 -0.27 6.98 -12.50
C LYS A 246 -0.07 6.81 -14.00
N GLU A 247 1.11 6.34 -14.38
CA GLU A 247 1.47 6.15 -15.78
C GLU A 247 1.14 4.74 -16.30
N GLY A 248 0.56 3.85 -15.48
CA GLY A 248 0.25 2.48 -15.90
C GLY A 248 1.49 1.64 -16.23
N LEU A 249 2.65 1.94 -15.62
CA LEU A 249 3.93 1.25 -15.82
C LEU A 249 4.03 0.01 -14.92
N LEU A 250 3.14 -0.95 -15.12
CA LEU A 250 2.97 -2.10 -14.23
C LEU A 250 4.05 -3.18 -14.38
N CYS A 251 4.98 -3.01 -15.35
CA CYS A 251 6.12 -3.91 -15.55
C CYS A 251 7.16 -3.84 -14.42
N HIS A 252 7.11 -2.79 -13.58
CA HIS A 252 8.12 -2.54 -12.55
C HIS A 252 7.74 -3.11 -11.18
N PRO A 253 8.72 -3.63 -10.43
CA PRO A 253 8.50 -4.08 -9.07
C PRO A 253 8.24 -2.88 -8.13
N TYR A 254 7.47 -3.05 -7.05
CA TYR A 254 6.78 -4.28 -6.65
C TYR A 254 5.27 -4.07 -6.71
N ASP A 255 4.53 -5.15 -7.01
CA ASP A 255 3.07 -5.22 -6.79
C ASP A 255 2.24 -4.12 -7.50
N ALA A 256 2.81 -3.48 -8.52
CA ALA A 256 2.21 -2.32 -9.17
C ALA A 256 0.84 -2.62 -9.80
N GLY A 257 0.66 -3.82 -10.36
CA GLY A 257 -0.63 -4.22 -10.94
C GLY A 257 -1.75 -4.31 -9.90
N PHE A 258 -1.45 -4.84 -8.71
CA PHE A 258 -2.40 -4.88 -7.61
C PHE A 258 -2.77 -3.47 -7.16
N VAL A 259 -1.78 -2.63 -6.85
CA VAL A 259 -2.01 -1.24 -6.41
C VAL A 259 -2.76 -0.42 -7.47
N PHE A 260 -2.48 -0.66 -8.76
CA PHE A 260 -3.20 0.00 -9.85
C PHE A 260 -4.68 -0.41 -9.87
N ALA A 261 -4.97 -1.71 -9.70
CA ALA A 261 -6.34 -2.20 -9.64
C ALA A 261 -7.12 -1.57 -8.47
N GLU A 262 -6.47 -1.40 -7.30
CA GLU A 262 -7.08 -0.76 -6.11
C GLU A 262 -7.61 0.66 -6.39
N VAL A 263 -6.96 1.40 -7.29
CA VAL A 263 -7.27 2.83 -7.56
C VAL A 263 -7.93 3.10 -8.92
N ASN A 264 -7.85 2.17 -9.88
CA ASN A 264 -8.24 2.45 -11.27
C ASN A 264 -8.81 1.27 -12.06
N SER A 265 -9.24 0.17 -11.40
CA SER A 265 -9.91 -0.93 -12.12
C SER A 265 -11.31 -0.55 -12.61
N ASP A 266 -11.67 -1.06 -13.79
CA ASP A 266 -13.04 -1.02 -14.30
C ASP A 266 -13.90 -2.03 -13.51
N VAL A 267 -15.09 -1.62 -13.05
CA VAL A 267 -16.07 -2.53 -12.43
C VAL A 267 -16.95 -3.12 -13.51
N VAL A 268 -16.91 -4.45 -13.67
CA VAL A 268 -17.73 -5.16 -14.65
C VAL A 268 -18.81 -5.95 -13.94
N PHE A 269 -20.07 -5.66 -14.28
CA PHE A 269 -21.22 -6.32 -13.70
C PHE A 269 -21.66 -7.45 -14.62
N HIS A 270 -21.65 -8.68 -14.10
CA HIS A 270 -21.99 -9.89 -14.82
C HIS A 270 -23.31 -10.50 -14.32
N LYS A 271 -24.11 -11.05 -15.25
CA LYS A 271 -25.16 -12.01 -14.92
C LYS A 271 -24.65 -13.43 -15.10
N ARG A 272 -24.87 -14.28 -14.11
CA ARG A 272 -24.55 -15.72 -14.16
C ARG A 272 -25.82 -16.52 -14.43
N ASP A 273 -25.83 -17.26 -15.54
CA ASP A 273 -26.93 -18.17 -15.86
C ASP A 273 -26.87 -19.50 -15.09
N ARG A 274 -27.86 -20.38 -15.28
CA ARG A 274 -27.92 -21.70 -14.62
C ARG A 274 -26.80 -22.66 -15.03
N TYR A 275 -26.14 -22.39 -16.16
CA TYR A 275 -25.02 -23.17 -16.69
C TYR A 275 -23.66 -22.62 -16.26
N GLY A 276 -23.64 -21.46 -15.59
CA GLY A 276 -22.44 -20.78 -15.13
C GLY A 276 -21.86 -19.79 -16.13
N THR A 277 -22.53 -19.51 -17.25
CA THR A 277 -22.09 -18.52 -18.24
C THR A 277 -22.21 -17.12 -17.65
N LEU A 278 -21.13 -16.32 -17.75
CA LEU A 278 -21.11 -14.92 -17.35
C LEU A 278 -21.38 -14.02 -18.56
N THR A 279 -22.38 -13.14 -18.46
CA THR A 279 -22.67 -12.13 -19.49
C THR A 279 -22.55 -10.73 -18.88
N PRO A 280 -21.64 -9.87 -19.36
CA PRO A 280 -21.55 -8.49 -18.89
C PRO A 280 -22.80 -7.70 -19.26
N PHE A 281 -23.33 -6.90 -18.33
CA PHE A 281 -24.51 -6.06 -18.58
C PHE A 281 -24.32 -4.59 -18.20
N ARG A 282 -23.26 -4.26 -17.45
CA ARG A 282 -22.89 -2.89 -17.08
C ARG A 282 -21.39 -2.83 -16.82
N VAL A 283 -20.76 -1.71 -17.16
CA VAL A 283 -19.35 -1.41 -16.86
C VAL A 283 -19.30 -0.01 -16.25
N GLU A 284 -18.63 0.13 -15.11
CA GLU A 284 -18.37 1.43 -14.48
C GLU A 284 -16.88 1.68 -14.40
N LYS A 285 -16.43 2.76 -15.04
CA LYS A 285 -15.01 3.09 -15.17
C LYS A 285 -14.50 4.08 -14.13
N THR A 286 -15.42 4.83 -13.53
CA THR A 286 -15.11 5.98 -12.66
C THR A 286 -15.46 5.74 -11.20
N TYR A 287 -15.79 4.49 -10.83
CA TYR A 287 -16.26 4.15 -9.50
C TYR A 287 -15.11 3.87 -8.51
N ILE A 288 -14.07 3.18 -8.97
CA ILE A 288 -12.91 2.79 -8.16
C ILE A 288 -11.97 3.97 -7.95
N GLY A 289 -11.38 4.03 -6.76
CA GLY A 289 -10.43 5.06 -6.36
C GLY A 289 -10.96 6.47 -6.56
N HIS A 290 -12.22 6.68 -6.17
CA HIS A 290 -12.95 7.92 -6.46
C HIS A 290 -12.27 9.15 -5.84
N SER A 291 -11.68 8.98 -4.66
CA SER A 291 -10.90 10.02 -3.99
C SER A 291 -9.82 9.37 -3.14
N ILE A 292 -8.63 9.97 -3.14
CA ILE A 292 -7.46 9.48 -2.41
C ILE A 292 -6.93 10.60 -1.53
N PHE A 293 -7.03 10.45 -0.21
CA PHE A 293 -6.72 11.49 0.77
C PHE A 293 -5.55 11.11 1.67
N THR A 294 -4.81 12.14 2.11
CA THR A 294 -3.84 12.09 3.21
C THR A 294 -4.04 13.31 4.10
N LYS A 295 -3.53 13.28 5.33
CA LYS A 295 -3.45 14.48 6.18
C LYS A 295 -2.57 15.54 5.50
N ALA A 296 -3.00 16.79 5.49
CA ALA A 296 -2.22 17.91 4.99
C ALA A 296 -1.05 18.27 5.92
N VAL A 297 0.04 18.78 5.34
CA VAL A 297 1.21 19.27 6.07
C VAL A 297 0.79 20.41 7.01
N GLY A 298 1.08 20.26 8.31
CA GLY A 298 0.85 21.32 9.30
C GLY A 298 -0.63 21.57 9.67
N SER A 299 -1.57 20.73 9.23
CA SER A 299 -2.98 20.79 9.66
C SER A 299 -3.63 19.40 9.72
N SER A 300 -4.82 19.30 10.31
CA SER A 300 -5.64 18.06 10.30
C SER A 300 -6.61 17.98 9.12
N SER A 301 -6.57 18.96 8.20
CA SER A 301 -7.42 19.00 7.02
C SER A 301 -7.02 17.92 6.00
N PRO A 302 -7.99 17.33 5.28
CA PRO A 302 -7.69 16.38 4.21
C PRO A 302 -6.98 17.10 3.06
N SER A 303 -5.98 16.43 2.50
CA SER A 303 -5.33 16.78 1.24
C SER A 303 -5.72 15.75 0.19
N ASP A 304 -6.35 16.20 -0.88
CA ASP A 304 -6.66 15.36 -2.04
C ASP A 304 -5.43 15.15 -2.92
N ILE A 305 -5.01 13.89 -3.01
CA ILE A 305 -3.87 13.44 -3.82
C ILE A 305 -4.30 12.49 -4.94
N THR A 306 -5.59 12.41 -5.29
CA THR A 306 -6.08 11.51 -6.36
C THR A 306 -5.31 11.70 -7.66
N HIS A 307 -5.00 12.96 -7.99
CA HIS A 307 -4.23 13.34 -9.18
C HIS A 307 -2.78 12.81 -9.19
N THR A 308 -2.24 12.30 -8.08
CA THR A 308 -0.91 11.67 -8.04
C THR A 308 -0.97 10.20 -8.42
N TYR A 309 -2.13 9.55 -8.31
CA TYR A 309 -2.34 8.13 -8.62
C TYR A 309 -2.95 7.89 -9.99
N LYS A 310 -3.74 8.84 -10.50
CA LYS A 310 -4.39 8.69 -11.81
C LYS A 310 -4.61 10.04 -12.49
N HIS A 311 -4.77 9.97 -13.80
CA HIS A 311 -5.18 11.12 -14.60
C HIS A 311 -6.68 11.37 -14.43
N THR A 312 -7.15 12.52 -14.89
CA THR A 312 -8.58 12.84 -14.82
C THR A 312 -9.38 11.82 -15.63
N GLU A 313 -10.38 11.21 -14.98
CA GLU A 313 -11.29 10.23 -15.57
C GLU A 313 -11.83 10.69 -16.93
N GLY A 314 -11.69 9.85 -17.96
CA GLY A 314 -12.16 10.14 -19.32
C GLY A 314 -11.26 11.09 -20.14
N SER A 315 -10.11 11.51 -19.60
CA SER A 315 -9.09 12.23 -20.36
C SER A 315 -8.37 11.32 -21.36
N ALA A 316 -7.65 11.92 -22.31
CA ALA A 316 -6.84 11.15 -23.26
C ALA A 316 -5.66 10.45 -22.55
N GLU A 317 -5.13 11.05 -21.49
CA GLU A 317 -4.08 10.51 -20.63
C GLU A 317 -4.59 9.27 -19.87
N ASP A 318 -5.77 9.36 -19.28
CA ASP A 318 -6.43 8.25 -18.58
C ASP A 318 -6.61 7.03 -19.51
N ALA A 319 -7.16 7.24 -20.72
CA ALA A 319 -7.31 6.17 -21.71
C ALA A 319 -5.96 5.56 -22.13
N ARG A 320 -4.90 6.37 -22.27
CA ARG A 320 -3.54 5.89 -22.58
C ARG A 320 -2.95 5.09 -21.41
N THR A 321 -3.14 5.55 -20.18
CA THR A 321 -2.69 4.85 -18.97
C THR A 321 -3.37 3.50 -18.85
N MET A 322 -4.70 3.42 -19.02
CA MET A 322 -5.42 2.15 -19.00
C MET A 322 -4.96 1.20 -20.09
N SER A 323 -4.80 1.68 -21.34
CA SER A 323 -4.31 0.82 -22.42
C SER A 323 -2.91 0.27 -22.15
N ARG A 324 -2.04 1.09 -21.55
CA ARG A 324 -0.68 0.68 -21.16
C ARG A 324 -0.71 -0.32 -19.99
N ALA A 325 -1.57 -0.08 -19.00
CA ALA A 325 -1.76 -0.96 -17.86
C ALA A 325 -2.25 -2.34 -18.31
N GLU A 326 -3.24 -2.41 -19.21
CA GLU A 326 -3.71 -3.68 -19.79
C GLU A 326 -2.60 -4.43 -20.54
N GLU A 327 -1.72 -3.72 -21.26
CA GLU A 327 -0.58 -4.31 -21.96
C GLU A 327 0.40 -5.00 -21.00
N TYR A 328 0.65 -4.39 -19.84
CA TYR A 328 1.59 -4.93 -18.83
C TYR A 328 0.95 -5.87 -17.80
N GLY A 329 -0.31 -5.65 -17.45
CA GLY A 329 -1.03 -6.33 -16.38
C GLY A 329 -1.70 -7.63 -16.81
N CYS A 330 -1.89 -7.87 -18.11
CA CYS A 330 -2.33 -9.18 -18.57
C CYS A 330 -1.21 -10.21 -18.36
N VAL A 331 -1.28 -10.96 -17.26
CA VAL A 331 -0.54 -12.23 -17.12
C VAL A 331 -0.88 -13.06 -18.36
N ARG A 332 0.15 -13.42 -19.15
CA ARG A 332 -0.01 -14.32 -20.30
C ARG A 332 -0.73 -15.58 -19.81
N ASP A 333 -1.98 -15.75 -20.25
CA ASP A 333 -2.73 -16.99 -20.08
C ASP A 333 -1.82 -18.18 -20.47
N PRO A 334 -1.52 -19.12 -19.56
CA PRO A 334 -0.68 -20.28 -19.84
C PRO A 334 -1.21 -21.16 -21.00
N LEU A 335 -2.46 -20.96 -21.42
CA LEU A 335 -3.11 -21.70 -22.50
C LEU A 335 -2.96 -21.05 -23.89
N ARG A 336 -2.36 -19.85 -23.99
CA ARG A 336 -2.18 -19.17 -25.28
C ARG A 336 -0.97 -19.74 -26.03
N ARG A 337 -1.23 -20.44 -27.14
CA ARG A 337 -0.22 -21.15 -27.96
C ARG A 337 0.89 -20.20 -28.45
N PRO A 338 2.15 -20.69 -28.57
CA PRO A 338 3.25 -19.88 -29.08
C PRO A 338 3.08 -19.63 -30.58
N GLY A 339 2.76 -18.39 -30.95
CA GLY A 339 2.53 -17.98 -32.33
C GLY A 339 2.21 -16.49 -32.50
N ASP A 340 1.65 -15.84 -31.47
CA ASP A 340 1.46 -14.39 -31.48
C ASP A 340 2.71 -13.71 -30.89
N SER A 341 3.45 -13.03 -31.76
CA SER A 341 4.67 -12.30 -31.43
C SER A 341 4.42 -11.28 -30.30
N ALA A 342 5.00 -11.51 -29.12
CA ALA A 342 5.15 -10.46 -28.12
C ALA A 342 6.53 -9.85 -28.23
N VAL A 343 6.55 -8.55 -28.48
CA VAL A 343 7.71 -7.69 -28.26
C VAL A 343 7.43 -6.99 -26.94
N CYS A 344 7.75 -7.57 -25.78
CA CYS A 344 7.64 -6.81 -24.53
C CYS A 344 8.50 -7.41 -23.42
N ALA A 345 9.77 -7.00 -23.45
CA ALA A 345 10.70 -7.01 -22.32
C ALA A 345 11.85 -6.02 -22.59
N HIS A 346 12.23 -5.83 -23.87
CA HIS A 346 13.29 -4.90 -24.26
C HIS A 346 12.85 -3.43 -24.41
N GLN A 347 11.55 -3.13 -24.50
CA GLN A 347 11.06 -1.76 -24.66
C GLN A 347 10.80 -1.00 -23.35
N CYS A 348 10.56 -1.67 -22.20
CA CYS A 348 10.50 -0.96 -20.89
C CYS A 348 11.86 -0.31 -20.54
N CYS A 349 13.00 -0.75 -21.12
CA CYS A 349 14.34 -0.33 -20.72
C CYS A 349 15.02 0.73 -21.61
N THR A 350 14.44 1.14 -22.76
CA THR A 350 15.18 1.96 -23.76
C THR A 350 14.50 3.27 -24.19
N GLY A 351 13.42 3.70 -23.53
CA GLY A 351 12.69 4.92 -23.88
C GLY A 351 13.30 6.23 -23.36
N VAL A 352 14.51 6.60 -23.79
CA VAL A 352 14.96 8.02 -23.76
C VAL A 352 15.02 8.50 -25.20
N PRO A 353 14.25 9.53 -25.62
CA PRO A 353 14.48 10.15 -26.91
C PRO A 353 15.80 10.91 -26.82
N GLY A 354 16.85 10.36 -27.44
CA GLY A 354 18.05 11.12 -27.74
C GLY A 354 17.68 12.31 -28.62
N SER A 355 17.89 13.52 -28.11
CA SER A 355 17.89 14.76 -28.89
C SER A 355 18.94 14.63 -29.99
N GLY A 356 18.47 14.51 -31.23
CA GLY A 356 19.31 14.55 -32.42
C GLY A 356 19.60 15.98 -32.86
N MET A 357 20.90 16.21 -33.09
CA MET A 357 21.60 17.38 -33.67
C MET A 357 21.71 18.65 -32.82
#